data_AF-A0A969AB59-F1
#
_entry.id   AF-A0A969AB59-F1
#
_cell.length_a   1.000
_cell.length_b   1.000
_cell.length_c   1.000
_cell.angle_alpha   90.00
_cell.angle_beta   90.00
_cell.angle_gamma   90.00
#
_symmetry.space_group_name_H-M   'P 1'
#
loop_
_entity.id
_entity.type
_entity.pdbx_description
1 polymer ?
#
loop_
_entity_poly.entity_id
_entity_poly.type
_entity_poly.pdbx_seq_one_letter_code
_entity_poly.pdbx_strand_id
1 'polypeptide(L)'
;MVLAKDKNPQVKYRKTSFVVLFATLLVAGSSFGWIKFQQEQERKIGLAQNLLAKECVEPTQADNFSATAQNVDRAVKLLYGIPKLSGSAYPEAQKELTKFSECIKAVNAKSSFITAKSLSSKAFSVDNQTVLPIGEWQNIRVDLESAIVETQSIPPDVDISKEAQTELSKYQEQLQLINQKIQNEQIALNALNRSINLKLQAENIIRYNFNLKSLSQAELKVRNAIQLLDELPDQTSIAENKEKYLESYQIVLNDIQYKMAAIRLNLLVDSFRKFARQVNLNMGYIEYSQQLENLKFNFDNISNESFAIENETTKSLEKALSYYDDALVIKRYCYEGNCIHSTEALLVRYRWKILWLPISFKLNGVPITEKYVLEITPNIFKKKYVQVNDALTEIWRQAKGEIDRIQ
;
A
#
# COMPACT_ATOMS: atom_id res chain seq x y z
N MET A 1 -42.55 3.25 16.70
CA MET A 1 -43.44 3.41 17.88
C MET A 1 -43.58 4.90 18.17
N VAL A 2 -44.61 5.34 18.89
CA VAL A 2 -45.13 6.73 18.94
C VAL A 2 -45.93 7.11 17.69
N LEU A 3 -47.25 6.93 17.80
CA LEU A 3 -48.27 7.43 16.87
C LEU A 3 -48.83 8.74 17.45
N ALA A 4 -48.67 9.86 16.76
CA ALA A 4 -49.36 11.11 17.11
C ALA A 4 -50.75 11.12 16.46
N LYS A 5 -51.78 11.02 17.29
CA LYS A 5 -53.19 10.85 16.91
C LYS A 5 -53.93 12.18 17.12
N ASP A 6 -54.00 13.02 16.08
CA ASP A 6 -54.68 14.31 16.20
C ASP A 6 -56.19 14.22 15.88
N LYS A 7 -56.97 15.10 16.49
CA LYS A 7 -58.43 14.95 16.66
C LYS A 7 -59.21 15.74 15.62
N ASN A 8 -60.08 15.04 14.92
CA ASN A 8 -61.05 15.59 13.96
C ASN A 8 -62.25 16.22 14.69
N PRO A 9 -62.52 17.54 14.56
CA PRO A 9 -63.76 18.15 15.02
C PRO A 9 -64.85 18.05 13.95
N GLN A 10 -65.98 17.42 14.28
CA GLN A 10 -67.13 17.34 13.37
C GLN A 10 -67.69 18.75 13.08
N VAL A 11 -67.60 19.20 11.82
CA VAL A 11 -68.30 20.40 11.34
C VAL A 11 -69.69 20.02 10.83
N LYS A 12 -70.69 20.72 11.37
CA LYS A 12 -72.12 20.46 11.22
C LYS A 12 -72.61 20.87 9.82
N TYR A 13 -73.04 19.91 9.01
CA TYR A 13 -73.60 20.18 7.67
C TYR A 13 -74.83 21.11 7.75
N ARG A 14 -74.74 22.29 7.13
CA ARG A 14 -75.88 23.18 6.90
C ARG A 14 -76.15 23.27 5.40
N LYS A 15 -77.17 22.54 4.94
CA LYS A 15 -77.67 22.65 3.56
C LYS A 15 -78.36 24.01 3.39
N THR A 16 -77.82 24.89 2.56
CA THR A 16 -78.52 26.07 2.02
C THR A 16 -78.10 26.26 0.58
N SER A 17 -79.09 26.29 -0.30
CA SER A 17 -78.93 26.33 -1.75
C SER A 17 -78.36 27.68 -2.22
N PHE A 18 -77.21 27.65 -2.89
CA PHE A 18 -76.70 28.74 -3.74
C PHE A 18 -76.09 28.17 -5.03
N VAL A 19 -76.93 27.43 -5.77
CA VAL A 19 -76.67 27.04 -7.17
C VAL A 19 -77.63 27.86 -8.03
N VAL A 20 -77.09 28.47 -9.10
CA VAL A 20 -77.75 29.08 -10.30
C VAL A 20 -77.11 30.43 -10.71
N LEU A 21 -76.58 31.24 -9.79
CA LEU A 21 -76.10 32.61 -10.10
C LEU A 21 -74.60 32.77 -10.37
N PHE A 22 -73.90 31.71 -10.79
CA PHE A 22 -72.52 31.76 -11.30
C PHE A 22 -72.34 31.23 -12.74
N ALA A 23 -73.40 30.67 -13.35
CA ALA A 23 -73.30 30.03 -14.66
C ALA A 23 -73.19 31.01 -15.84
N THR A 24 -73.75 32.22 -15.73
CA THR A 24 -73.79 33.20 -16.82
C THR A 24 -72.53 34.07 -16.95
N LEU A 25 -71.78 34.27 -15.86
CA LEU A 25 -70.50 35.00 -15.90
C LEU A 25 -69.33 34.18 -16.45
N LEU A 26 -69.40 32.84 -16.40
CA LEU A 26 -68.40 31.96 -17.00
C LEU A 26 -68.51 31.89 -18.53
N VAL A 27 -69.71 32.02 -19.10
CA VAL A 27 -69.92 31.95 -20.55
C VAL A 27 -69.32 33.17 -21.26
N ALA A 28 -69.53 34.38 -20.74
CA ALA A 28 -68.94 35.60 -21.32
C ALA A 28 -67.41 35.68 -21.13
N GLY A 29 -66.87 35.14 -20.03
CA GLY A 29 -65.42 35.04 -19.83
C GLY A 29 -64.74 34.02 -20.76
N SER A 30 -65.45 32.95 -21.15
CA SER A 30 -64.88 31.85 -21.92
C SER A 30 -64.44 32.26 -23.33
N SER A 31 -65.20 33.11 -24.03
CA SER A 31 -64.88 33.55 -25.40
C SER A 31 -63.69 34.51 -25.46
N PHE A 32 -63.60 35.48 -24.55
CA PHE A 32 -62.43 36.36 -24.44
C PHE A 32 -61.17 35.61 -24.00
N GLY A 33 -61.31 34.63 -23.10
CA GLY A 33 -60.23 33.72 -22.73
C GLY A 33 -59.74 32.89 -23.92
N TRP A 34 -60.67 32.37 -24.73
CA TRP A 34 -60.38 31.59 -25.92
C TRP A 34 -59.64 32.40 -27.00
N ILE A 35 -60.09 33.61 -27.29
CA ILE A 35 -59.45 34.50 -28.28
C ILE A 35 -58.01 34.84 -27.84
N LYS A 36 -57.80 35.23 -26.56
CA LYS A 36 -56.44 35.47 -26.04
C LYS A 36 -55.57 34.21 -26.06
N PHE A 37 -56.17 33.05 -25.79
CA PHE A 37 -55.46 31.77 -25.84
C PHE A 37 -55.01 31.44 -27.27
N GLN A 38 -55.89 31.55 -28.27
CA GLN A 38 -55.54 31.36 -29.68
C GLN A 38 -54.45 32.34 -30.14
N GLN A 39 -54.62 33.63 -29.83
CA GLN A 39 -53.63 34.67 -30.15
C GLN A 39 -52.25 34.38 -29.55
N GLU A 40 -52.18 33.83 -28.33
CA GLU A 40 -50.92 33.41 -27.71
C GLU A 40 -50.32 32.16 -28.39
N GLN A 41 -51.12 31.20 -28.88
CA GLN A 41 -50.59 30.09 -29.67
C GLN A 41 -50.05 30.56 -31.03
N GLU A 42 -50.77 31.43 -31.73
CA GLU A 42 -50.32 32.05 -32.99
C GLU A 42 -49.02 32.82 -32.79
N ARG A 43 -48.91 33.61 -31.72
CA ARG A 43 -47.67 34.32 -31.35
C ARG A 43 -46.50 33.36 -31.12
N LYS A 44 -46.72 32.22 -30.46
CA LYS A 44 -45.69 31.18 -30.27
C LYS A 44 -45.27 30.53 -31.58
N ILE A 45 -46.23 30.23 -32.48
CA ILE A 45 -45.95 29.67 -33.80
C ILE A 45 -45.13 30.65 -34.64
N GLY A 46 -45.54 31.92 -34.73
CA GLY A 46 -44.81 32.95 -35.47
C GLY A 46 -43.38 33.17 -34.94
N LEU A 47 -43.20 33.15 -33.62
CA LEU A 47 -41.86 33.22 -33.01
C LEU A 47 -41.01 31.98 -33.34
N ALA A 48 -41.59 30.77 -33.27
CA ALA A 48 -40.88 29.54 -33.61
C ALA A 48 -40.54 29.46 -35.11
N GLN A 49 -41.47 29.84 -35.99
CA GLN A 49 -41.24 29.98 -37.44
C GLN A 49 -40.11 30.95 -37.74
N ASN A 50 -40.08 32.12 -37.11
CA ASN A 50 -39.01 33.11 -37.33
C ASN A 50 -37.64 32.60 -36.87
N LEU A 51 -37.58 31.90 -35.73
CA LEU A 51 -36.35 31.25 -35.27
C LEU A 51 -35.90 30.14 -36.23
N LEU A 52 -36.77 29.20 -36.58
CA LEU A 52 -36.44 28.10 -37.49
C LEU A 52 -36.08 28.60 -38.90
N ALA A 53 -36.82 29.54 -39.47
CA ALA A 53 -36.52 30.09 -40.78
C ALA A 53 -35.15 30.79 -40.83
N LYS A 54 -34.78 31.51 -39.78
CA LYS A 54 -33.46 32.13 -39.68
C LYS A 54 -32.34 31.09 -39.59
N GLU A 55 -32.47 30.15 -38.66
CA GLU A 55 -31.41 29.21 -38.32
C GLU A 55 -31.28 28.01 -39.29
N CYS A 56 -32.33 27.70 -40.07
CA CYS A 56 -32.38 26.57 -41.01
C CYS A 56 -32.12 26.93 -42.48
N VAL A 57 -32.18 28.22 -42.86
CA VAL A 57 -32.03 28.65 -44.26
C VAL A 57 -30.61 29.18 -44.55
N GLU A 58 -29.98 29.81 -43.57
CA GLU A 58 -28.61 30.33 -43.72
C GLU A 58 -27.57 29.30 -43.22
N PRO A 59 -26.51 29.01 -43.99
CA PRO A 59 -25.46 28.10 -43.56
C PRO A 59 -24.70 28.69 -42.36
N THR A 60 -24.88 28.07 -41.19
CA THR A 60 -24.31 28.57 -39.93
C THR A 60 -22.79 28.52 -39.93
N GLN A 61 -22.14 29.67 -39.68
CA GLN A 61 -20.70 29.68 -39.36
C GLN A 61 -20.43 28.90 -38.07
N ALA A 62 -19.28 28.22 -38.02
CA ALA A 62 -18.94 27.28 -36.93
C ALA A 62 -18.99 27.94 -35.54
N ASP A 63 -18.48 29.16 -35.42
CA ASP A 63 -18.22 29.85 -34.16
C ASP A 63 -19.49 30.17 -33.35
N ASN A 64 -20.66 30.27 -34.00
CA ASN A 64 -21.94 30.62 -33.37
C ASN A 64 -22.90 29.44 -33.20
N PHE A 65 -22.47 28.21 -33.48
CA PHE A 65 -23.39 27.06 -33.55
C PHE A 65 -24.17 26.79 -32.24
N SER A 66 -23.60 27.09 -31.07
CA SER A 66 -24.30 26.95 -29.78
C SER A 66 -25.53 27.86 -29.68
N ALA A 67 -25.53 29.05 -30.29
CA ALA A 67 -26.69 29.95 -30.29
C ALA A 67 -27.79 29.43 -31.21
N THR A 68 -27.40 28.87 -32.37
CA THR A 68 -28.29 28.20 -33.32
C THR A 68 -28.99 27.00 -32.70
N ALA A 69 -28.26 26.11 -32.01
CA ALA A 69 -28.85 24.98 -31.30
C ALA A 69 -29.86 25.42 -30.22
N GLN A 70 -29.53 26.47 -29.44
CA GLN A 70 -30.45 27.04 -28.45
C GLN A 70 -31.71 27.67 -29.08
N ASN A 71 -31.57 28.36 -30.21
CA ASN A 71 -32.70 28.96 -30.94
C ASN A 71 -33.64 27.89 -31.51
N VAL A 72 -33.08 26.81 -32.07
CA VAL A 72 -33.86 25.66 -32.58
C VAL A 72 -34.56 24.92 -31.44
N ASP A 73 -33.86 24.58 -30.35
CA ASP A 73 -34.47 23.98 -29.15
C ASP A 73 -35.62 24.84 -28.58
N ARG A 74 -35.41 26.16 -28.50
CA ARG A 74 -36.44 27.10 -28.05
C ARG A 74 -37.65 27.11 -28.97
N ALA A 75 -37.46 27.11 -30.29
CA ALA A 75 -38.55 27.03 -31.26
C ALA A 75 -39.31 25.71 -31.17
N VAL A 76 -38.60 24.59 -31.04
CA VAL A 76 -39.16 23.25 -30.86
C VAL A 76 -39.98 23.16 -29.57
N LYS A 77 -39.48 23.69 -28.45
CA LYS A 77 -40.22 23.80 -27.17
C LYS A 77 -41.47 24.68 -27.26
N LEU A 78 -41.43 25.77 -28.03
CA LEU A 78 -42.61 26.61 -28.28
C LEU A 78 -43.71 25.84 -29.04
N LEU A 79 -43.33 25.04 -30.05
CA LEU A 79 -44.27 24.25 -30.87
C LEU A 79 -44.83 23.04 -30.13
N TYR A 80 -44.01 22.28 -29.39
CA TYR A 80 -44.48 21.17 -28.55
C TYR A 80 -45.29 21.64 -27.33
N GLY A 81 -45.10 22.89 -26.88
CA GLY A 81 -45.87 23.51 -25.79
C GLY A 81 -47.31 23.90 -26.17
N ILE A 82 -47.74 23.66 -27.41
CA ILE A 82 -49.11 23.95 -27.89
C ILE A 82 -50.00 22.74 -27.58
N PRO A 83 -51.04 22.87 -26.74
CA PRO A 83 -51.80 21.71 -26.28
C PRO A 83 -52.75 21.21 -27.36
N LYS A 84 -52.91 19.88 -27.43
CA LYS A 84 -53.82 19.18 -28.34
C LYS A 84 -55.28 19.32 -27.88
N LEU A 85 -55.90 20.45 -28.22
CA LEU A 85 -57.29 20.79 -27.91
C LEU A 85 -58.05 21.06 -29.21
N SER A 86 -59.37 20.84 -29.21
CA SER A 86 -60.20 21.19 -30.37
C SER A 86 -60.17 22.70 -30.61
N GLY A 87 -59.84 23.13 -31.82
CA GLY A 87 -59.71 24.55 -32.17
C GLY A 87 -58.45 25.27 -31.65
N SER A 88 -57.47 24.55 -31.09
CA SER A 88 -56.13 25.13 -30.87
C SER A 88 -55.29 25.06 -32.15
N ALA A 89 -54.25 25.90 -32.23
CA ALA A 89 -53.29 25.92 -33.36
C ALA A 89 -52.30 24.73 -33.37
N TYR A 90 -52.71 23.58 -32.82
CA TYR A 90 -51.89 22.37 -32.76
C TYR A 90 -51.60 21.76 -34.15
N PRO A 91 -52.56 21.69 -35.11
CA PRO A 91 -52.27 21.22 -36.47
C PRO A 91 -51.20 22.04 -37.18
N GLU A 92 -51.25 23.38 -37.03
CA GLU A 92 -50.28 24.33 -37.56
C GLU A 92 -48.90 24.11 -36.93
N ALA A 93 -48.86 23.90 -35.60
CA ALA A 93 -47.61 23.59 -34.89
C ALA A 93 -46.95 22.30 -35.39
N GLN A 94 -47.73 21.23 -35.62
CA GLN A 94 -47.24 19.97 -36.17
C GLN A 94 -46.78 20.13 -37.64
N LYS A 95 -47.46 20.98 -38.43
CA LYS A 95 -47.05 21.29 -39.80
C LYS A 95 -45.68 21.97 -39.85
N GLU A 96 -45.40 22.92 -38.95
CA GLU A 96 -44.08 23.56 -38.88
C GLU A 96 -42.99 22.62 -38.36
N LEU A 97 -43.28 21.79 -37.33
CA LEU A 97 -42.35 20.74 -36.89
C LEU A 97 -42.01 19.76 -38.03
N THR A 98 -42.98 19.40 -38.86
CA THR A 98 -42.77 18.54 -40.03
C THR A 98 -41.93 19.25 -41.10
N LYS A 99 -42.27 20.49 -41.44
CA LYS A 99 -41.59 21.31 -42.45
C LYS A 99 -40.11 21.57 -42.14
N PHE A 100 -39.76 21.73 -40.87
CA PHE A 100 -38.38 21.95 -40.43
C PHE A 100 -37.71 20.70 -39.84
N SER A 101 -38.33 19.52 -39.97
CA SER A 101 -37.88 18.29 -39.30
C SER A 101 -36.44 17.89 -39.63
N GLU A 102 -36.05 17.95 -40.91
CA GLU A 102 -34.68 17.66 -41.37
C GLU A 102 -33.65 18.62 -40.78
N CYS A 103 -33.95 19.92 -40.75
CA CYS A 103 -33.09 20.92 -40.10
C CYS A 103 -32.97 20.68 -38.59
N ILE A 104 -34.09 20.49 -37.89
CA ILE A 104 -34.10 20.24 -36.44
C ILE A 104 -33.24 19.01 -36.13
N LYS A 105 -33.36 17.95 -36.94
CA LYS A 105 -32.58 16.73 -36.84
C LYS A 105 -31.09 16.97 -37.07
N ALA A 106 -30.72 17.71 -38.11
CA ALA A 106 -29.33 18.04 -38.42
C ALA A 106 -28.67 18.94 -37.36
N VAL A 107 -29.39 19.95 -36.86
CA VAL A 107 -28.92 20.84 -35.79
C VAL A 107 -28.75 20.08 -34.48
N ASN A 108 -29.71 19.25 -34.09
CA ASN A 108 -29.59 18.43 -32.88
C ASN A 108 -28.41 17.46 -32.99
N ALA A 109 -28.25 16.76 -34.13
CA ALA A 109 -27.14 15.84 -34.36
C ALA A 109 -25.76 16.53 -34.27
N LYS A 110 -25.61 17.71 -34.89
CA LYS A 110 -24.37 18.50 -34.81
C LYS A 110 -24.14 19.05 -33.39
N SER A 111 -25.19 19.37 -32.63
CA SER A 111 -25.09 19.77 -31.22
C SER A 111 -24.61 18.62 -30.34
N SER A 112 -25.17 17.42 -30.48
CA SER A 112 -24.69 16.22 -29.79
C SER A 112 -23.26 15.88 -30.17
N PHE A 113 -22.88 16.01 -31.45
CA PHE A 113 -21.50 15.80 -31.89
C PHE A 113 -20.50 16.76 -31.23
N ILE A 114 -20.81 18.07 -31.19
CA ILE A 114 -19.97 19.08 -30.52
C ILE A 114 -19.92 18.83 -29.00
N THR A 115 -21.05 18.45 -28.40
CA THR A 115 -21.12 18.11 -26.97
C THR A 115 -20.25 16.90 -26.65
N ALA A 116 -20.30 15.85 -27.47
CA ALA A 116 -19.46 14.67 -27.34
C ALA A 116 -17.96 14.97 -27.52
N LYS A 117 -17.59 15.84 -28.47
CA LYS A 117 -16.21 16.35 -28.62
C LYS A 117 -15.75 17.11 -27.38
N SER A 118 -16.60 17.94 -26.79
CA SER A 118 -16.28 18.67 -25.56
C SER A 118 -16.09 17.72 -24.37
N LEU A 119 -16.99 16.75 -24.19
CA LEU A 119 -16.94 15.76 -23.11
C LEU A 119 -15.70 14.86 -23.21
N SER A 120 -15.42 14.33 -24.41
CA SER A 120 -14.25 13.47 -24.65
C SER A 120 -12.90 14.19 -24.59
N SER A 121 -12.85 15.53 -24.64
CA SER A 121 -11.60 16.30 -24.74
C SER A 121 -10.52 15.91 -23.72
N LYS A 122 -10.88 15.75 -22.43
CA LYS A 122 -9.96 15.30 -21.37
C LYS A 122 -9.46 13.88 -21.60
N ALA A 123 -10.31 13.00 -22.13
CA ALA A 123 -9.93 11.62 -22.43
C ALA A 123 -8.88 11.55 -23.55
N PHE A 124 -8.85 12.53 -24.46
CA PHE A 124 -7.81 12.63 -25.52
C PHE A 124 -6.59 13.48 -25.13
N SER A 125 -6.63 14.19 -24.00
CA SER A 125 -5.43 14.87 -23.46
C SER A 125 -4.56 13.98 -22.55
N VAL A 126 -5.03 12.77 -22.24
CA VAL A 126 -4.28 11.79 -21.43
C VAL A 126 -3.74 10.66 -22.31
N ASP A 127 -2.56 10.17 -21.96
CA ASP A 127 -1.81 9.17 -22.69
C ASP A 127 -1.41 7.97 -21.82
N ASN A 128 -0.55 7.09 -22.36
CA ASN A 128 -0.05 5.93 -21.64
C ASN A 128 0.91 6.27 -20.49
N GLN A 129 1.50 7.47 -20.44
CA GLN A 129 2.44 7.89 -19.38
C GLN A 129 1.76 8.73 -18.30
N THR A 130 0.57 9.26 -18.57
CA THR A 130 -0.20 10.09 -17.64
C THR A 130 -0.50 9.30 -16.35
N VAL A 131 -0.19 9.93 -15.21
CA VAL A 131 -0.46 9.43 -13.86
C VAL A 131 -1.48 10.37 -13.21
N LEU A 132 -2.67 9.84 -12.88
CA LEU A 132 -3.75 10.55 -12.19
C LEU A 132 -4.29 9.68 -11.05
N PRO A 133 -4.83 10.27 -9.97
CA PRO A 133 -5.51 9.52 -8.92
C PRO A 133 -6.83 8.91 -9.44
N ILE A 134 -7.28 7.82 -8.81
CA ILE A 134 -8.45 7.04 -9.23
C ILE A 134 -9.72 7.88 -9.48
N GLY A 135 -9.98 8.91 -8.66
CA GLY A 135 -11.15 9.77 -8.80
C GLY A 135 -11.15 10.60 -10.09
N GLU A 136 -9.97 11.02 -10.56
CA GLU A 136 -9.86 11.76 -11.81
C GLU A 136 -10.06 10.85 -13.02
N TRP A 137 -9.48 9.64 -13.00
CA TRP A 137 -9.76 8.63 -14.02
C TRP A 137 -11.24 8.27 -14.10
N GLN A 138 -11.93 8.15 -12.96
CA GLN A 138 -13.37 7.90 -12.91
C GLN A 138 -14.19 9.04 -13.53
N ASN A 139 -13.81 10.30 -13.27
CA ASN A 139 -14.46 11.46 -13.89
C ASN A 139 -14.26 11.47 -15.42
N ILE A 140 -13.03 11.22 -15.89
CA ILE A 140 -12.73 11.13 -17.34
C ILE A 140 -13.53 9.99 -17.98
N ARG A 141 -13.71 8.85 -17.28
CA ARG A 141 -14.55 7.74 -17.77
C ARG A 141 -16.00 8.17 -17.94
N VAL A 142 -16.60 8.83 -16.95
CA VAL A 142 -18.00 9.29 -17.00
C VAL A 142 -18.22 10.34 -18.10
N ASP A 143 -17.29 11.28 -18.26
CA ASP A 143 -17.30 12.26 -19.36
C ASP A 143 -17.26 11.53 -20.73
N LEU A 144 -16.39 10.52 -20.89
CA LEU A 144 -16.26 9.75 -22.13
C LEU A 144 -17.45 8.81 -22.41
N GLU A 145 -18.00 8.15 -21.38
CA GLU A 145 -19.24 7.35 -21.47
C GLU A 145 -20.40 8.24 -21.94
N SER A 146 -20.48 9.48 -21.44
CA SER A 146 -21.47 10.47 -21.88
C SER A 146 -21.23 10.92 -23.34
N ALA A 147 -19.97 11.12 -23.75
CA ALA A 147 -19.61 11.41 -25.14
C ALA A 147 -20.01 10.28 -26.10
N ILE A 148 -19.87 9.02 -25.68
CA ILE A 148 -20.33 7.84 -26.43
C ILE A 148 -21.85 7.87 -26.62
N VAL A 149 -22.62 8.14 -25.55
CA VAL A 149 -24.09 8.23 -25.63
C VAL A 149 -24.55 9.35 -26.57
N GLU A 150 -23.98 10.55 -26.44
CA GLU A 150 -24.26 11.67 -27.35
C GLU A 150 -23.96 11.31 -28.81
N THR A 151 -22.82 10.66 -29.07
CA THR A 151 -22.42 10.26 -30.43
C THR A 151 -23.30 9.15 -31.00
N GLN A 152 -23.73 8.18 -30.18
CA GLN A 152 -24.64 7.10 -30.57
C GLN A 152 -26.07 7.60 -30.87
N SER A 153 -26.47 8.75 -30.31
CA SER A 153 -27.78 9.36 -30.58
C SER A 153 -27.89 9.97 -31.99
N ILE A 154 -26.76 10.15 -32.69
CA ILE A 154 -26.69 10.79 -34.01
C ILE A 154 -27.30 9.86 -35.07
N PRO A 155 -28.34 10.30 -35.82
CA PRO A 155 -28.98 9.49 -36.85
C PRO A 155 -28.02 9.06 -37.99
N PRO A 156 -28.28 7.94 -38.68
CA PRO A 156 -27.43 7.47 -39.79
C PRO A 156 -27.57 8.31 -41.08
N ASP A 157 -28.63 9.10 -41.19
CA ASP A 157 -29.04 9.81 -42.41
C ASP A 157 -28.78 11.34 -42.39
N VAL A 158 -28.02 11.83 -41.40
CA VAL A 158 -27.52 13.21 -41.37
C VAL A 158 -26.05 13.28 -41.78
N ASP A 159 -25.62 14.36 -42.44
CA ASP A 159 -24.27 14.50 -43.02
C ASP A 159 -23.12 14.22 -42.03
N ILE A 160 -23.29 14.63 -40.77
CA ILE A 160 -22.27 14.45 -39.71
C ILE A 160 -22.11 12.99 -39.27
N SER A 161 -23.02 12.09 -39.64
CA SER A 161 -23.06 10.72 -39.13
C SER A 161 -21.79 9.92 -39.42
N LYS A 162 -21.17 10.11 -40.59
CA LYS A 162 -19.91 9.42 -40.94
C LYS A 162 -18.75 9.83 -40.02
N GLU A 163 -18.67 11.10 -39.66
CA GLU A 163 -17.67 11.59 -38.70
C GLU A 163 -17.99 11.09 -37.28
N ALA A 164 -19.26 11.16 -36.88
CA ALA A 164 -19.74 10.62 -35.61
C ALA A 164 -19.38 9.14 -35.41
N GLN A 165 -19.63 8.27 -36.39
CA GLN A 165 -19.26 6.85 -36.32
C GLN A 165 -17.74 6.63 -36.24
N THR A 166 -16.96 7.49 -36.91
CA THR A 166 -15.48 7.44 -36.84
C THR A 166 -14.98 7.81 -35.45
N GLU A 167 -15.56 8.83 -34.82
CA GLU A 167 -15.21 9.25 -33.46
C GLU A 167 -15.72 8.27 -32.40
N LEU A 168 -16.88 7.65 -32.61
CA LEU A 168 -17.42 6.63 -31.73
C LEU A 168 -16.45 5.45 -31.54
N SER A 169 -15.79 4.98 -32.60
CA SER A 169 -14.75 3.94 -32.51
C SER A 169 -13.60 4.39 -31.61
N LYS A 170 -13.06 5.61 -31.84
CA LYS A 170 -11.98 6.18 -31.03
C LYS A 170 -12.38 6.32 -29.56
N TYR A 171 -13.61 6.74 -29.28
CA TYR A 171 -14.10 6.89 -27.92
C TYR A 171 -14.21 5.53 -27.21
N GLN A 172 -14.64 4.49 -27.92
CA GLN A 172 -14.70 3.12 -27.39
C GLN A 172 -13.31 2.54 -27.12
N GLU A 173 -12.34 2.77 -28.02
CA GLU A 173 -10.93 2.39 -27.83
C GLU A 173 -10.32 3.12 -26.61
N GLN A 174 -10.51 4.45 -26.50
CA GLN A 174 -10.00 5.24 -25.39
C GLN A 174 -10.66 4.86 -24.04
N LEU A 175 -11.94 4.45 -24.07
CA LEU A 175 -12.64 3.95 -22.89
C LEU A 175 -12.04 2.63 -22.37
N GLN A 176 -11.56 1.74 -23.26
CA GLN A 176 -10.85 0.53 -22.85
C GLN A 176 -9.53 0.87 -22.13
N LEU A 177 -8.75 1.82 -22.67
CA LEU A 177 -7.52 2.31 -22.04
C LEU A 177 -7.78 2.91 -20.65
N ILE A 178 -8.78 3.79 -20.53
CA ILE A 178 -9.15 4.42 -19.24
C ILE A 178 -9.59 3.36 -18.22
N ASN A 179 -10.37 2.35 -18.64
CA ASN A 179 -10.77 1.26 -17.75
C ASN A 179 -9.56 0.44 -17.26
N GLN A 180 -8.56 0.19 -18.11
CA GLN A 180 -7.31 -0.45 -17.71
C GLN A 180 -6.52 0.42 -16.70
N LYS A 181 -6.44 1.73 -16.92
CA LYS A 181 -5.81 2.67 -15.98
C LYS A 181 -6.52 2.68 -14.61
N ILE A 182 -7.87 2.71 -14.59
CA ILE A 182 -8.66 2.59 -13.35
C ILE A 182 -8.37 1.27 -12.63
N GLN A 183 -8.30 0.15 -13.36
CA GLN A 183 -8.01 -1.17 -12.77
C GLN A 183 -6.61 -1.21 -12.13
N ASN A 184 -5.59 -0.69 -12.81
CA ASN A 184 -4.22 -0.63 -12.28
C ASN A 184 -4.16 0.23 -11.00
N GLU A 185 -4.81 1.38 -11.01
CA GLU A 185 -4.87 2.28 -9.85
C GLU A 185 -5.61 1.64 -8.66
N GLN A 186 -6.69 0.87 -8.92
CA GLN A 186 -7.38 0.08 -7.90
C GLN A 186 -6.49 -1.03 -7.30
N ILE A 187 -5.73 -1.73 -8.15
CA ILE A 187 -4.77 -2.76 -7.70
C ILE A 187 -3.70 -2.12 -6.80
N ALA A 188 -3.13 -0.99 -7.22
CA ALA A 188 -2.12 -0.27 -6.46
C ALA A 188 -2.63 0.23 -5.11
N LEU A 189 -3.82 0.86 -5.08
CA LEU A 189 -4.46 1.32 -3.84
C LEU A 189 -4.76 0.16 -2.87
N ASN A 190 -5.23 -0.98 -3.38
CA ASN A 190 -5.48 -2.17 -2.56
C ASN A 190 -4.19 -2.80 -2.01
N ALA A 191 -3.12 -2.85 -2.82
CA ALA A 191 -1.81 -3.32 -2.40
C ALA A 191 -1.22 -2.44 -1.29
N LEU A 192 -1.24 -1.11 -1.45
CA LEU A 192 -0.81 -0.15 -0.42
C LEU A 192 -1.62 -0.28 0.88
N ASN A 193 -2.96 -0.35 0.80
CA ASN A 193 -3.79 -0.49 2.00
C ASN A 193 -3.47 -1.79 2.75
N ARG A 194 -3.20 -2.88 2.02
CA ARG A 194 -2.79 -4.17 2.60
C ARG A 194 -1.37 -4.12 3.18
N SER A 195 -0.43 -3.44 2.54
CA SER A 195 0.94 -3.28 3.02
C SER A 195 0.99 -2.47 4.31
N ILE A 196 0.25 -1.35 4.38
CA ILE A 196 0.08 -0.53 5.59
C ILE A 196 -0.51 -1.37 6.73
N ASN A 197 -1.55 -2.16 6.46
CA ASN A 197 -2.16 -3.02 7.47
C ASN A 197 -1.18 -4.09 8.00
N LEU A 198 -0.40 -4.72 7.12
CA LEU A 198 0.64 -5.68 7.51
C LEU A 198 1.74 -5.04 8.36
N LYS A 199 2.20 -3.82 8.02
CA LYS A 199 3.15 -3.06 8.83
C LYS A 199 2.60 -2.78 10.23
N LEU A 200 1.37 -2.27 10.33
CA LEU A 200 0.70 -2.00 11.61
C LEU A 200 0.53 -3.27 12.46
N GLN A 201 0.24 -4.41 11.83
CA GLN A 201 0.20 -5.69 12.54
C GLN A 201 1.59 -6.09 13.08
N ALA A 202 2.67 -5.88 12.32
CA ALA A 202 4.02 -6.14 12.78
C ALA A 202 4.42 -5.23 13.96
N GLU A 203 4.18 -3.92 13.85
CA GLU A 203 4.43 -2.93 14.91
C GLU A 203 3.68 -3.27 16.21
N ASN A 204 2.43 -3.74 16.11
CA ASN A 204 1.67 -4.23 17.27
C ASN A 204 2.26 -5.52 17.87
N ILE A 205 2.78 -6.45 17.06
CA ILE A 205 3.45 -7.65 17.59
C ILE A 205 4.73 -7.27 18.34
N ILE A 206 5.55 -6.36 17.79
CA ILE A 206 6.77 -5.85 18.45
C ILE A 206 6.43 -5.22 19.80
N ARG A 207 5.35 -4.45 19.88
CA ARG A 207 4.92 -3.72 21.09
C ARG A 207 4.44 -4.65 22.21
N TYR A 208 3.71 -5.71 21.89
CA TYR A 208 2.99 -6.52 22.89
C TYR A 208 3.57 -7.93 23.11
N ASN A 209 4.35 -8.49 22.19
CA ASN A 209 4.81 -9.88 22.25
C ASN A 209 6.32 -10.00 21.92
N PHE A 210 7.17 -9.64 22.88
CA PHE A 210 8.62 -9.65 22.71
C PHE A 210 9.24 -11.04 22.92
N ASN A 211 9.20 -11.89 21.88
CA ASN A 211 9.90 -13.18 21.84
C ASN A 211 10.24 -13.58 20.39
N LEU A 212 11.17 -14.52 20.18
CA LEU A 212 11.64 -14.90 18.84
C LEU A 212 10.54 -15.38 17.88
N LYS A 213 9.55 -16.15 18.36
CA LYS A 213 8.45 -16.65 17.52
C LYS A 213 7.57 -15.50 17.04
N SER A 214 7.24 -14.57 17.94
CA SER A 214 6.44 -13.39 17.62
C SER A 214 7.20 -12.41 16.73
N LEU A 215 8.48 -12.15 16.99
CA LEU A 215 9.29 -11.28 16.13
C LEU A 215 9.47 -11.85 14.72
N SER A 216 9.66 -13.17 14.57
CA SER A 216 9.68 -13.81 13.24
C SER A 216 8.35 -13.66 12.48
N GLN A 217 7.21 -13.71 13.19
CA GLN A 217 5.90 -13.41 12.60
C GLN A 217 5.76 -11.92 12.21
N ALA A 218 6.35 -11.00 12.96
CA ALA A 218 6.41 -9.58 12.59
C ALA A 218 7.30 -9.38 11.36
N GLU A 219 8.46 -10.04 11.29
CA GLU A 219 9.40 -9.97 10.16
C GLU A 219 8.72 -10.39 8.86
N LEU A 220 8.04 -11.55 8.86
CA LEU A 220 7.29 -12.06 7.71
C LEU A 220 6.20 -11.08 7.25
N LYS A 221 5.52 -10.40 8.18
CA LYS A 221 4.51 -9.38 7.83
C LYS A 221 5.13 -8.16 7.15
N VAL A 222 6.27 -7.66 7.65
CA VAL A 222 6.97 -6.53 7.01
C VAL A 222 7.53 -6.93 5.65
N ARG A 223 8.12 -8.12 5.50
CA ARG A 223 8.58 -8.63 4.20
C ARG A 223 7.45 -8.77 3.18
N ASN A 224 6.31 -9.32 3.58
CA ASN A 224 5.12 -9.38 2.73
C ASN A 224 4.56 -7.98 2.40
N ALA A 225 4.73 -7.01 3.30
CA ALA A 225 4.33 -5.63 3.06
C ALA A 225 5.26 -4.92 2.06
N ILE A 226 6.57 -5.18 2.13
CA ILE A 226 7.58 -4.72 1.15
C ILE A 226 7.27 -5.33 -0.22
N GLN A 227 7.05 -6.64 -0.32
CA GLN A 227 6.71 -7.31 -1.58
C GLN A 227 5.49 -6.69 -2.27
N LEU A 228 4.43 -6.35 -1.52
CA LEU A 228 3.24 -5.68 -2.07
C LEU A 228 3.51 -4.27 -2.61
N LEU A 229 4.55 -3.59 -2.11
CA LEU A 229 5.01 -2.30 -2.64
C LEU A 229 5.92 -2.51 -3.86
N ASP A 230 6.76 -3.54 -3.86
CA ASP A 230 7.62 -3.89 -4.99
C ASP A 230 6.81 -4.25 -6.23
N GLU A 231 5.72 -5.01 -6.06
CA GLU A 231 4.77 -5.43 -7.11
C GLU A 231 3.81 -4.32 -7.60
N LEU A 232 3.92 -3.07 -7.11
CA LEU A 232 3.10 -1.95 -7.59
C LEU A 232 3.41 -1.61 -9.06
N PRO A 233 2.39 -1.38 -9.92
CA PRO A 233 2.62 -0.88 -11.27
C PRO A 233 3.16 0.56 -11.27
N ASP A 234 4.28 0.79 -11.97
CA ASP A 234 5.02 2.07 -11.99
C ASP A 234 4.21 3.28 -12.48
N GLN A 235 3.13 3.05 -13.24
CA GLN A 235 2.27 4.09 -13.83
C GLN A 235 1.00 4.35 -13.00
N THR A 236 1.13 4.47 -11.68
CA THR A 236 0.02 4.71 -10.74
C THR A 236 0.34 5.87 -9.83
N SER A 237 -0.68 6.59 -9.33
CA SER A 237 -0.43 7.76 -8.44
C SER A 237 0.18 7.33 -7.10
N ILE A 238 -0.02 6.07 -6.74
CA ILE A 238 0.56 5.43 -5.56
C ILE A 238 2.08 5.19 -5.73
N ALA A 239 2.56 4.88 -6.94
CA ALA A 239 3.97 4.56 -7.19
C ALA A 239 4.93 5.72 -6.85
N GLU A 240 4.50 6.98 -7.02
CA GLU A 240 5.26 8.17 -6.66
C GLU A 240 5.73 8.16 -5.18
N ASN A 241 4.95 7.53 -4.29
CA ASN A 241 5.24 7.47 -2.86
C ASN A 241 5.90 6.14 -2.42
N LYS A 242 6.15 5.20 -3.35
CA LYS A 242 6.65 3.83 -3.07
C LYS A 242 7.93 3.84 -2.22
N GLU A 243 8.96 4.56 -2.64
CA GLU A 243 10.27 4.60 -1.97
C GLU A 243 10.17 5.06 -0.51
N LYS A 244 9.32 6.05 -0.22
CA LYS A 244 9.07 6.55 1.14
C LYS A 244 8.43 5.49 2.04
N TYR A 245 7.55 4.65 1.49
CA TYR A 245 7.00 3.51 2.23
C TYR A 245 8.06 2.41 2.41
N LEU A 246 8.84 2.08 1.37
CA LEU A 246 9.92 1.08 1.45
C LEU A 246 10.96 1.45 2.51
N GLU A 247 11.46 2.69 2.54
CA GLU A 247 12.38 3.20 3.57
C GLU A 247 11.77 3.01 4.98
N SER A 248 10.52 3.45 5.18
CA SER A 248 9.81 3.32 6.46
C SER A 248 9.61 1.85 6.89
N TYR A 249 9.50 0.92 5.95
CA TYR A 249 9.32 -0.50 6.22
C TYR A 249 10.66 -1.18 6.50
N GLN A 250 11.72 -0.80 5.79
CA GLN A 250 13.08 -1.29 6.03
C GLN A 250 13.59 -0.91 7.42
N ILE A 251 13.26 0.28 7.92
CA ILE A 251 13.55 0.69 9.31
C ILE A 251 12.91 -0.29 10.31
N VAL A 252 11.64 -0.66 10.12
CA VAL A 252 10.95 -1.62 11.01
C VAL A 252 11.52 -3.03 10.86
N LEU A 253 11.90 -3.45 9.64
CA LEU A 253 12.54 -4.75 9.39
C LEU A 253 13.89 -4.85 10.12
N ASN A 254 14.72 -3.81 10.04
CA ASN A 254 16.01 -3.73 10.72
C ASN A 254 15.84 -3.77 12.26
N ASP A 255 14.86 -3.04 12.80
CA ASP A 255 14.54 -3.04 14.24
C ASP A 255 14.05 -4.41 14.74
N ILE A 256 13.24 -5.14 13.95
CA ILE A 256 12.86 -6.54 14.24
C ILE A 256 14.09 -7.45 14.28
N GLN A 257 14.95 -7.36 13.26
CA GLN A 257 16.14 -8.21 13.14
C GLN A 257 17.13 -7.97 14.28
N TYR A 258 17.39 -6.70 14.62
CA TYR A 258 18.20 -6.33 15.79
C TYR A 258 17.64 -6.93 17.09
N LYS A 259 16.33 -6.83 17.34
CA LYS A 259 15.69 -7.44 18.52
C LYS A 259 15.81 -8.97 18.53
N MET A 260 15.61 -9.63 17.40
CA MET A 260 15.75 -11.09 17.28
C MET A 260 17.19 -11.54 17.58
N ALA A 261 18.17 -10.85 17.01
CA ALA A 261 19.57 -11.15 17.22
C ALA A 261 19.99 -10.88 18.68
N ALA A 262 19.51 -9.80 19.31
CA ALA A 262 19.74 -9.55 20.74
C ALA A 262 19.17 -10.65 21.66
N ILE A 263 17.97 -11.18 21.38
CA ILE A 263 17.41 -12.30 22.15
C ILE A 263 18.25 -13.58 21.94
N ARG A 264 18.65 -13.88 20.71
CA ARG A 264 19.53 -15.03 20.42
C ARG A 264 20.88 -14.90 21.11
N LEU A 265 21.47 -13.71 21.13
CA LEU A 265 22.70 -13.40 21.85
C LEU A 265 22.57 -13.68 23.34
N ASN A 266 21.47 -13.25 23.97
CA ASN A 266 21.20 -13.55 25.39
C ASN A 266 21.07 -15.07 25.67
N LEU A 267 20.38 -15.82 24.79
CA LEU A 267 20.29 -17.28 24.90
C LEU A 267 21.65 -17.96 24.72
N LEU A 268 22.52 -17.40 23.86
CA LEU A 268 23.89 -17.86 23.69
C LEU A 268 24.74 -17.55 24.94
N VAL A 269 24.66 -16.34 25.50
CA VAL A 269 25.32 -15.97 26.78
C VAL A 269 24.94 -16.94 27.90
N ASP A 270 23.67 -17.31 28.02
CA ASP A 270 23.22 -18.30 29.01
C ASP A 270 23.76 -19.72 28.73
N SER A 271 24.00 -20.05 27.46
CA SER A 271 24.65 -21.30 27.05
C SER A 271 26.15 -21.30 27.40
N PHE A 272 26.84 -20.18 27.19
CA PHE A 272 28.21 -19.96 27.68
C PHE A 272 28.28 -20.03 29.22
N ARG A 273 27.32 -19.43 29.94
CA ARG A 273 27.26 -19.51 31.42
C ARG A 273 27.03 -20.93 31.92
N LYS A 274 26.24 -21.76 31.21
CA LYS A 274 26.07 -23.18 31.52
C LYS A 274 27.36 -23.96 31.26
N PHE A 275 27.96 -23.79 30.09
CA PHE A 275 29.25 -24.38 29.73
C PHE A 275 30.33 -24.04 30.76
N ALA A 276 30.51 -22.76 31.10
CA ALA A 276 31.47 -22.27 32.10
C ALA A 276 31.29 -22.89 33.50
N ARG A 277 30.07 -23.34 33.85
CA ARG A 277 29.78 -24.03 35.13
C ARG A 277 29.97 -25.54 35.06
N GLN A 278 29.79 -26.13 33.88
CA GLN A 278 29.94 -27.57 33.63
C GLN A 278 31.40 -27.95 33.35
N VAL A 279 32.14 -27.09 32.64
CA VAL A 279 33.56 -27.23 32.35
C VAL A 279 34.34 -27.39 33.65
N ASN A 280 34.98 -28.53 33.78
CA ASN A 280 35.88 -28.85 34.87
C ASN A 280 36.99 -29.78 34.36
N LEU A 281 37.93 -30.12 35.24
CA LEU A 281 39.10 -30.96 34.90
C LEU A 281 38.72 -32.41 34.51
N ASN A 282 37.54 -32.90 34.91
CA ASN A 282 37.05 -34.24 34.59
C ASN A 282 36.22 -34.29 33.29
N MET A 283 35.83 -33.14 32.72
CA MET A 283 35.12 -33.12 31.43
C MET A 283 36.05 -33.60 30.31
N GLY A 284 35.62 -34.67 29.62
CA GLY A 284 36.41 -35.35 28.60
C GLY A 284 36.73 -34.46 27.39
N TYR A 285 37.86 -34.73 26.74
CA TYR A 285 38.32 -33.93 25.59
C TYR A 285 37.28 -33.85 24.45
N ILE A 286 36.69 -35.00 24.07
CA ILE A 286 35.70 -35.08 22.99
C ILE A 286 34.44 -34.27 23.33
N GLU A 287 33.93 -34.43 24.56
CA GLU A 287 32.75 -33.71 25.05
C GLU A 287 32.98 -32.19 25.07
N TYR A 288 34.13 -31.75 25.62
CA TYR A 288 34.51 -30.34 25.66
C TYR A 288 34.63 -29.74 24.26
N SER A 289 35.27 -30.46 23.33
CA SER A 289 35.42 -30.04 21.92
C SER A 289 34.07 -29.90 21.22
N GLN A 290 33.18 -30.88 21.36
CA GLN A 290 31.85 -30.85 20.73
C GLN A 290 30.97 -29.71 21.28
N GLN A 291 31.03 -29.45 22.58
CA GLN A 291 30.27 -28.35 23.19
C GLN A 291 30.82 -26.98 22.75
N LEU A 292 32.16 -26.82 22.65
CA LEU A 292 32.79 -25.59 22.19
C LEU A 292 32.50 -25.30 20.71
N GLU A 293 32.62 -26.30 19.82
CA GLU A 293 32.29 -26.13 18.40
C GLU A 293 30.82 -25.76 18.19
N ASN A 294 29.90 -26.31 19.00
CA ASN A 294 28.50 -25.90 18.98
C ASN A 294 28.32 -24.43 19.43
N LEU A 295 29.01 -23.98 20.50
CA LEU A 295 28.97 -22.57 20.92
C LEU A 295 29.52 -21.63 19.85
N LYS A 296 30.63 -22.01 19.21
CA LYS A 296 31.27 -21.27 18.12
C LYS A 296 30.36 -21.16 16.89
N PHE A 297 29.81 -22.29 16.41
CA PHE A 297 28.85 -22.31 15.31
C PHE A 297 27.63 -21.42 15.57
N ASN A 298 27.07 -21.43 16.79
CA ASN A 298 25.94 -20.56 17.14
C ASN A 298 26.35 -19.08 17.21
N PHE A 299 27.56 -18.76 17.67
CA PHE A 299 28.10 -17.39 17.67
C PHE A 299 28.30 -16.86 16.25
N ASP A 300 28.91 -17.66 15.38
CA ASP A 300 29.17 -17.31 13.98
C ASP A 300 27.87 -17.06 13.22
N ASN A 301 26.86 -17.93 13.42
CA ASN A 301 25.53 -17.74 12.83
C ASN A 301 24.86 -16.43 13.29
N ILE A 302 24.88 -16.12 14.59
CA ILE A 302 24.26 -14.89 15.13
C ILE A 302 24.99 -13.64 14.63
N SER A 303 26.32 -13.68 14.57
CA SER A 303 27.17 -12.56 14.10
C SER A 303 26.97 -12.31 12.59
N ASN A 304 26.88 -13.36 11.78
CA ASN A 304 26.66 -13.24 10.34
C ASN A 304 25.22 -12.82 9.98
N GLU A 305 24.21 -13.23 10.75
CA GLU A 305 22.81 -12.83 10.52
C GLU A 305 22.51 -11.38 10.93
N SER A 306 23.38 -10.71 11.70
CA SER A 306 23.08 -9.40 12.28
C SER A 306 24.27 -8.44 12.28
N PHE A 307 24.41 -7.70 11.17
CA PHE A 307 25.28 -6.53 11.03
C PHE A 307 25.14 -5.48 12.16
N ALA A 308 24.04 -5.50 12.91
CA ALA A 308 23.71 -4.50 13.92
C ALA A 308 24.23 -4.81 15.35
N ILE A 309 25.00 -5.88 15.57
CA ILE A 309 25.57 -6.22 16.90
C ILE A 309 27.10 -6.02 16.94
N GLU A 310 27.58 -4.86 16.50
CA GLU A 310 28.89 -4.34 16.91
C GLU A 310 28.81 -3.74 18.32
N ASN A 311 28.54 -4.57 19.34
CA ASN A 311 28.47 -4.14 20.74
C ASN A 311 29.54 -4.81 21.61
N GLU A 312 29.63 -4.38 22.88
CA GLU A 312 30.60 -4.92 23.83
C GLU A 312 30.34 -6.40 24.18
N THR A 313 29.08 -6.84 24.10
CA THR A 313 28.68 -8.24 24.32
C THR A 313 29.31 -9.20 23.31
N THR A 314 29.25 -8.90 22.00
CA THR A 314 29.84 -9.77 20.97
C THR A 314 31.35 -9.87 21.11
N LYS A 315 32.03 -8.73 21.34
CA LYS A 315 33.48 -8.67 21.61
C LYS A 315 33.89 -9.47 22.87
N SER A 316 33.04 -9.48 23.90
CA SER A 316 33.29 -10.24 25.13
C SER A 316 33.08 -11.75 24.93
N LEU A 317 32.07 -12.15 24.15
CA LEU A 317 31.86 -13.55 23.76
C LEU A 317 32.94 -14.07 22.81
N GLU A 318 33.41 -13.26 21.87
CA GLU A 318 34.51 -13.59 20.96
C GLU A 318 35.81 -13.86 21.73
N LYS A 319 36.14 -13.01 22.70
CA LYS A 319 37.27 -13.24 23.64
C LYS A 319 37.08 -14.51 24.46
N ALA A 320 35.88 -14.73 25.02
CA ALA A 320 35.60 -15.95 25.78
C ALA A 320 35.74 -17.21 24.91
N LEU A 321 35.29 -17.18 23.66
CA LEU A 321 35.51 -18.25 22.67
C LEU A 321 36.99 -18.48 22.42
N SER A 322 37.78 -17.43 22.17
CA SER A 322 39.23 -17.54 21.99
C SER A 322 39.87 -18.24 23.19
N TYR A 323 39.55 -17.81 24.42
CA TYR A 323 40.07 -18.44 25.62
C TYR A 323 39.64 -19.91 25.77
N TYR A 324 38.40 -20.28 25.44
CA TYR A 324 37.99 -21.69 25.47
C TYR A 324 38.67 -22.55 24.39
N ASP A 325 38.98 -21.98 23.23
CA ASP A 325 39.74 -22.62 22.14
C ASP A 325 41.21 -22.81 22.50
N ASP A 326 41.84 -21.79 23.09
CA ASP A 326 43.18 -21.88 23.69
C ASP A 326 43.26 -23.01 24.74
N ALA A 327 42.23 -23.16 25.58
CA ALA A 327 42.10 -24.27 26.51
C ALA A 327 41.82 -25.63 25.82
N LEU A 328 41.14 -25.66 24.66
CA LEU A 328 40.98 -26.86 23.83
C LEU A 328 42.34 -27.34 23.30
N VAL A 329 43.16 -26.41 22.78
CA VAL A 329 44.51 -26.70 22.27
C VAL A 329 45.41 -27.28 23.36
N ILE A 330 45.37 -26.70 24.58
CA ILE A 330 46.09 -27.23 25.75
C ILE A 330 45.59 -28.64 26.11
N LYS A 331 44.27 -28.86 26.21
CA LYS A 331 43.70 -30.19 26.52
C LYS A 331 44.09 -31.22 25.46
N ARG A 332 44.05 -30.86 24.17
CA ARG A 332 44.46 -31.72 23.05
C ARG A 332 45.91 -32.12 23.14
N TYR A 333 46.81 -31.14 23.31
CA TYR A 333 48.25 -31.36 23.42
C TYR A 333 48.60 -32.33 24.58
N CYS A 334 47.88 -32.24 25.70
CA CYS A 334 48.02 -33.19 26.81
C CYS A 334 47.40 -34.57 26.52
N TYR A 335 46.27 -34.64 25.83
CA TYR A 335 45.62 -35.89 25.43
C TYR A 335 46.50 -36.72 24.48
N GLU A 336 47.23 -36.04 23.58
CA GLU A 336 48.23 -36.62 22.68
C GLU A 336 49.53 -37.07 23.42
N GLY A 337 49.58 -36.98 24.75
CA GLY A 337 50.68 -37.46 25.60
C GLY A 337 51.82 -36.48 25.83
N ASN A 338 51.84 -35.33 25.12
CA ASN A 338 52.98 -34.41 25.13
C ASN A 338 53.22 -33.74 26.50
N CYS A 339 52.19 -33.60 27.34
CA CYS A 339 52.28 -33.07 28.71
C CYS A 339 52.96 -34.00 29.73
N ILE A 340 53.39 -35.20 29.31
CA ILE A 340 54.12 -36.18 30.15
C ILE A 340 55.64 -36.10 29.89
N HIS A 341 56.06 -35.63 28.70
CA HIS A 341 57.44 -35.72 28.21
C HIS A 341 58.13 -34.35 28.03
N SER A 342 57.55 -33.28 28.58
CA SER A 342 58.13 -31.92 28.58
C SER A 342 59.49 -31.88 29.29
N THR A 343 60.57 -31.65 28.53
CA THR A 343 61.95 -31.62 29.03
C THR A 343 62.28 -30.40 29.90
N GLU A 344 61.37 -29.42 30.00
CA GLU A 344 61.51 -28.23 30.85
C GLU A 344 60.54 -28.21 32.04
N ALA A 345 59.77 -29.28 32.28
CA ALA A 345 58.92 -29.43 33.47
C ALA A 345 59.64 -30.22 34.59
N LEU A 346 59.50 -29.78 35.85
CA LEU A 346 60.19 -30.40 36.99
C LEU A 346 59.29 -30.45 38.24
N LEU A 347 58.61 -31.61 38.39
CA LEU A 347 58.27 -32.39 39.60
C LEU A 347 57.94 -31.64 40.93
N VAL A 348 56.93 -32.01 41.72
CA VAL A 348 56.39 -33.36 42.04
C VAL A 348 54.84 -33.29 42.20
N ARG A 349 54.02 -34.26 42.64
CA ARG A 349 54.25 -35.50 43.44
C ARG A 349 53.41 -36.70 42.96
N TYR A 350 52.92 -37.54 43.86
CA TYR A 350 52.45 -38.91 43.60
C TYR A 350 51.12 -39.21 44.33
N ARG A 351 50.19 -39.93 43.68
CA ARG A 351 48.76 -40.13 44.07
C ARG A 351 48.00 -38.79 44.23
N TRP A 352 47.37 -38.20 43.21
CA TRP A 352 46.93 -38.73 41.91
C TRP A 352 47.20 -37.71 40.78
N LYS A 353 47.76 -38.20 39.66
CA LYS A 353 48.23 -37.52 38.42
C LYS A 353 48.03 -35.99 38.28
N ILE A 354 49.16 -35.26 38.25
CA ILE A 354 49.29 -33.86 37.79
C ILE A 354 49.93 -33.86 36.39
N LEU A 355 49.43 -33.04 35.46
CA LEU A 355 49.96 -32.86 34.10
C LEU A 355 50.69 -31.51 33.97
N TRP A 356 51.73 -31.44 33.12
CA TRP A 356 52.65 -30.30 33.03
C TRP A 356 52.73 -29.69 31.62
N LEU A 357 52.85 -28.37 31.52
CA LEU A 357 53.15 -27.69 30.26
C LEU A 357 54.63 -27.25 30.22
N PRO A 358 55.30 -27.31 29.06
CA PRO A 358 56.56 -26.58 28.87
C PRO A 358 56.35 -25.08 29.07
N ILE A 359 57.29 -24.40 29.74
CA ILE A 359 57.28 -22.94 29.90
C ILE A 359 57.36 -22.25 28.53
N SER A 360 58.05 -22.90 27.60
CA SER A 360 58.22 -22.53 26.19
C SER A 360 57.02 -22.83 25.29
N PHE A 361 55.91 -23.39 25.83
CA PHE A 361 54.70 -23.65 25.03
C PHE A 361 54.01 -22.34 24.63
N LYS A 362 53.63 -22.25 23.35
CA LYS A 362 53.11 -21.05 22.71
C LYS A 362 51.75 -21.31 22.06
N LEU A 363 50.82 -20.39 22.28
CA LEU A 363 49.54 -20.33 21.58
C LEU A 363 49.62 -19.20 20.56
N ASN A 364 49.42 -19.51 19.28
CA ASN A 364 49.57 -18.56 18.17
C ASN A 364 50.89 -17.77 18.21
N GLY A 365 51.99 -18.43 18.59
CA GLY A 365 53.33 -17.84 18.71
C GLY A 365 53.63 -17.09 20.02
N VAL A 366 52.62 -16.83 20.85
CA VAL A 366 52.75 -16.12 22.13
C VAL A 366 52.87 -17.11 23.29
N PRO A 367 53.86 -16.98 24.20
CA PRO A 367 53.95 -17.80 25.42
C PRO A 367 52.69 -17.71 26.28
N ILE A 368 52.23 -18.84 26.85
CA ILE A 368 51.01 -18.84 27.70
C ILE A 368 51.16 -17.85 28.87
N THR A 369 52.35 -17.74 29.47
CA THR A 369 52.65 -16.83 30.59
C THR A 369 52.65 -15.35 30.23
N GLU A 370 52.63 -15.00 28.94
CA GLU A 370 52.49 -13.63 28.45
C GLU A 370 51.04 -13.35 28.03
N LYS A 371 50.35 -14.35 27.47
CA LYS A 371 48.94 -14.25 27.06
C LYS A 371 47.97 -14.26 28.25
N TYR A 372 48.31 -14.92 29.36
CA TYR A 372 47.45 -15.04 30.55
C TYR A 372 48.17 -14.70 31.85
N VAL A 373 47.44 -14.09 32.78
CA VAL A 373 47.92 -13.76 34.14
C VAL A 373 47.94 -15.00 35.02
N LEU A 374 48.97 -15.84 34.86
CA LEU A 374 49.16 -17.06 35.63
C LEU A 374 49.85 -16.81 36.98
N GLU A 375 49.38 -17.46 38.04
CA GLU A 375 50.09 -17.52 39.32
C GLU A 375 51.32 -18.42 39.23
N ILE A 376 52.47 -17.84 38.90
CA ILE A 376 53.75 -18.56 38.82
C ILE A 376 54.30 -18.78 40.22
N THR A 377 54.13 -19.98 40.79
CA THR A 377 54.75 -20.31 42.08
C THR A 377 56.28 -20.48 41.93
N PRO A 378 57.12 -19.73 42.65
CA PRO A 378 58.56 -19.96 42.66
C PRO A 378 58.86 -21.21 43.49
N ASN A 379 59.45 -22.23 42.85
CA ASN A 379 60.01 -23.37 43.58
C ASN A 379 61.36 -22.96 44.21
N ILE A 380 61.73 -23.60 45.33
CA ILE A 380 63.05 -23.50 46.00
C ILE A 380 64.26 -23.65 45.05
N PHE A 381 64.09 -24.21 43.85
CA PHE A 381 65.13 -24.31 42.81
C PHE A 381 64.94 -23.37 41.60
N LYS A 382 64.62 -22.08 41.82
CA LYS A 382 64.69 -20.93 40.87
C LYS A 382 63.93 -21.01 39.53
N LYS A 383 63.39 -22.16 39.15
CA LYS A 383 62.61 -22.35 37.92
C LYS A 383 61.14 -21.97 38.18
N LYS A 384 60.57 -21.24 37.22
CA LYS A 384 59.15 -20.91 37.13
C LYS A 384 58.42 -22.11 36.53
N TYR A 385 57.28 -22.50 37.09
CA TYR A 385 56.47 -23.59 36.54
C TYR A 385 55.02 -23.15 36.38
N VAL A 386 54.32 -23.83 35.47
CA VAL A 386 52.88 -23.69 35.22
C VAL A 386 52.31 -25.11 35.14
N GLN A 387 51.38 -25.46 36.03
CA GLN A 387 50.67 -26.74 35.92
C GLN A 387 49.57 -26.61 34.85
N VAL A 388 49.25 -27.71 34.16
CA VAL A 388 48.14 -27.73 33.18
C VAL A 388 46.84 -27.28 33.84
N ASN A 389 46.59 -27.74 35.06
CA ASN A 389 45.37 -27.43 35.80
C ASN A 389 45.30 -25.93 36.13
N ASP A 390 46.39 -25.33 36.60
CA ASP A 390 46.45 -23.89 36.92
C ASP A 390 46.22 -23.05 35.65
N ALA A 391 46.85 -23.44 34.53
CA ALA A 391 46.64 -22.77 33.24
C ALA A 391 45.19 -22.87 32.74
N LEU A 392 44.61 -24.08 32.75
CA LEU A 392 43.21 -24.27 32.34
C LEU A 392 42.25 -23.52 33.26
N THR A 393 42.44 -23.58 34.58
CA THR A 393 41.64 -22.86 35.57
C THR A 393 41.71 -21.36 35.35
N GLU A 394 42.88 -20.80 35.08
CA GLU A 394 43.06 -19.37 34.84
C GLU A 394 42.45 -18.90 33.51
N ILE A 395 42.64 -19.67 32.43
CA ILE A 395 42.02 -19.39 31.13
C ILE A 395 40.48 -19.44 31.24
N TRP A 396 39.93 -20.44 31.93
CA TRP A 396 38.49 -20.51 32.22
C TRP A 396 38.01 -19.40 33.15
N ARG A 397 38.83 -18.96 34.12
CA ARG A 397 38.51 -17.81 34.99
C ARG A 397 38.42 -16.52 34.19
N GLN A 398 39.33 -16.28 33.26
CA GLN A 398 39.29 -15.12 32.37
C GLN A 398 38.11 -15.19 31.38
N ALA A 399 37.84 -16.37 30.78
CA ALA A 399 36.69 -16.58 29.91
C ALA A 399 35.36 -16.32 30.63
N LYS A 400 35.23 -16.83 31.87
CA LYS A 400 34.11 -16.51 32.76
C LYS A 400 34.07 -15.01 33.10
N GLY A 401 35.20 -14.37 33.33
CA GLY A 401 35.30 -12.93 33.57
C GLY A 401 34.75 -12.07 32.42
N GLU A 402 35.03 -12.42 31.16
CA GLU A 402 34.43 -11.76 29.99
C GLU A 402 32.91 -12.02 29.91
N ILE A 403 32.44 -13.23 30.26
CA ILE A 403 31.00 -13.58 30.29
C ILE A 403 30.25 -12.84 31.42
N ASP A 404 30.90 -12.67 32.58
CA ASP A 404 30.32 -12.00 33.75
C ASP A 404 30.26 -10.47 33.57
N ARG A 405 31.06 -9.88 32.66
CA ARG A 405 30.96 -8.46 32.23
C ARG A 405 29.74 -8.16 31.36
N ILE A 406 29.03 -9.17 30.86
CA ILE A 406 27.82 -9.01 30.02
C ILE A 406 26.60 -8.79 30.92
N GLN A 407 26.61 -7.71 31.69
CA GLN A 407 25.52 -7.22 32.55
C GLN A 407 25.14 -5.79 32.16
#